data_AF-A0AAU8RFZ0-F1
#
_entry.id   AF-A0AAU8RFZ0-F1
#
_cell.length_a   1.000
_cell.length_b   1.000
_cell.length_c   1.000
_cell.angle_alpha   90.00
_cell.angle_beta   90.00
_cell.angle_gamma   90.00
#
_symmetry.space_group_name_H-M   'P 1'
#
loop_
_entity.id
_entity.type
_entity.pdbx_description
1 polymer ?
#
loop_
_entity_poly.entity_id
_entity_poly.type
_entity_poly.pdbx_seq_one_letter_code
_entity_poly.pdbx_strand_id
1 'polypeptide(L)' 'MDHVDKKIIQLLSKGYITPEISTHFIEKNITPSSVSSVEKRIKAIKKAHGAKTLFHLAAILYSKK' A
#
# COMPACT_ATOMS: atom_id res chain seq x y z
N MET A 1 1.27 -13.31 -1.48
CA MET A 1 0.80 -11.91 -1.49
C MET A 1 -0.15 -11.76 -0.33
N ASP A 2 0.18 -10.96 0.66
CA ASP A 2 -0.67 -10.75 1.83
C ASP A 2 -1.89 -9.90 1.44
N HIS A 3 -3.04 -10.17 2.05
CA HIS A 3 -4.27 -9.39 1.82
C HIS A 3 -4.05 -7.91 2.16
N VAL A 4 -3.17 -7.63 3.13
CA VAL A 4 -2.76 -6.29 3.53
C VAL A 4 -2.02 -5.57 2.40
N ASP A 5 -1.07 -6.24 1.77
CA ASP A 5 -0.25 -5.63 0.71
C ASP A 5 -1.14 -5.18 -0.45
N LYS A 6 -2.09 -6.03 -0.86
CA LYS A 6 -3.04 -5.68 -1.93
C LYS A 6 -3.93 -4.49 -1.55
N LYS A 7 -4.38 -4.42 -0.29
CA LYS A 7 -5.19 -3.30 0.22
C LYS A 7 -4.40 -2.00 0.24
N ILE A 8 -3.16 -2.05 0.72
CA ILE A 8 -2.22 -0.93 0.74
C ILE A 8 -2.03 -0.40 -0.68
N ILE A 9 -1.75 -1.28 -1.65
CA ILE A 9 -1.57 -0.90 -3.05
C ILE A 9 -2.84 -0.26 -3.63
N GLN A 10 -4.02 -0.79 -3.30
CA GLN A 10 -5.29 -0.26 -3.78
C GLN A 10 -5.62 1.13 -3.19
N LEU A 11 -5.33 1.36 -1.92
CA LEU A 11 -5.46 2.67 -1.28
C LEU A 11 -4.45 3.67 -1.86
N LEU A 12 -3.19 3.26 -2.03
CA LEU A 12 -2.17 4.10 -2.66
C LEU A 12 -2.55 4.47 -4.11
N SER A 13 -3.14 3.53 -4.86
CA SER A 13 -3.66 3.79 -6.21
C SER A 13 -4.82 4.79 -6.25
N LYS A 14 -5.54 4.95 -5.13
CA LYS A 14 -6.60 5.95 -5.00
C LYS A 14 -6.07 7.32 -4.54
N GLY A 15 -4.77 7.45 -4.32
CA GLY A 15 -4.12 8.70 -3.88
C GLY A 15 -3.94 8.83 -2.37
N TYR A 16 -4.28 7.81 -1.58
CA TYR A 16 -4.11 7.85 -0.12
C TYR A 16 -2.63 7.89 0.25
N ILE A 17 -2.28 8.73 1.23
CA ILE A 17 -0.93 8.82 1.78
C ILE A 17 -0.73 7.84 2.94
N THR A 18 0.53 7.52 3.27
CA THR A 18 0.86 6.56 4.34
C THR A 18 0.16 6.81 5.69
N PRO A 19 0.07 8.05 6.23
CA PRO A 19 -0.65 8.27 7.47
C PRO A 19 -2.16 8.02 7.32
N GLU A 20 -2.78 8.34 6.19
CA GLU A 20 -4.19 8.01 5.95
C GLU A 20 -4.41 6.50 5.89
N ILE A 21 -3.50 5.75 5.25
CA ILE A 21 -3.58 4.29 5.19
C ILE A 21 -3.45 3.70 6.59
N SER A 22 -2.54 4.24 7.42
CA SER A 22 -2.41 3.86 8.82
C SER A 22 -3.73 4.08 9.57
N THR A 23 -4.32 5.27 9.47
CA THR A 23 -5.63 5.58 10.08
C THR A 23 -6.72 4.63 9.60
N HIS A 24 -6.78 4.38 8.28
CA HIS A 24 -7.77 3.50 7.67
C HIS A 24 -7.62 2.03 8.12
N PHE A 25 -6.39 1.61 8.45
CA PHE A 25 -6.08 0.31 9.02
C PHE A 25 -6.44 0.24 10.52
N ILE A 26 -6.20 1.32 11.28
CA ILE A 26 -6.66 1.45 12.68
C ILE A 26 -8.18 1.34 12.74
N GLU A 27 -8.90 2.13 11.92
CA GLU A 27 -10.37 2.12 11.88
C GLU A 27 -10.95 0.76 11.50
N LYS A 28 -10.31 0.06 10.55
CA LYS A 28 -10.72 -1.30 10.16
C LYS A 28 -10.19 -2.40 11.07
N ASN A 29 -9.48 -2.07 12.16
CA ASN A 29 -8.84 -3.03 13.07
C ASN A 29 -7.91 -4.03 12.33
N ILE A 30 -7.20 -3.55 11.31
CA ILE A 30 -6.29 -4.36 10.49
C ILE A 30 -4.85 -4.14 10.99
N THR A 31 -4.18 -5.23 11.39
CA THR A 31 -2.76 -5.20 11.74
C THR A 31 -1.88 -5.51 10.52
N PRO A 32 -0.77 -4.77 10.31
CA PRO A 32 -0.25 -3.67 11.13
C PRO A 32 -0.96 -2.33 10.85
N SER A 33 -1.38 -1.65 11.91
CA SER A 33 -2.07 -0.36 11.85
C SER A 33 -1.17 0.83 12.19
N SER A 34 0.01 0.60 12.78
CA SER A 34 0.98 1.64 13.12
C SER A 34 1.64 2.23 11.87
N VAL A 35 1.77 3.56 11.83
CA VAL A 35 2.37 4.30 10.71
C VAL A 35 3.72 3.73 10.29
N SER A 36 4.63 3.50 11.24
CA SER A 36 5.95 2.94 10.94
C SER A 36 5.89 1.54 10.34
N SER A 37 4.96 0.70 10.78
CA SER A 37 4.77 -0.65 10.25
C SER A 37 4.19 -0.62 8.84
N VAL A 38 3.21 0.26 8.59
CA VAL A 38 2.65 0.49 7.26
C VAL A 38 3.72 1.05 6.31
N GLU A 39 4.52 2.03 6.73
CA GLU A 39 5.65 2.56 5.95
C GLU A 39 6.65 1.47 5.59
N LYS A 40 7.06 0.66 6.58
CA LYS A 40 8.02 -0.43 6.37
C LYS A 40 7.48 -1.43 5.35
N ARG A 41 6.18 -1.71 5.41
CA ARG A 41 5.48 -2.61 4.49
C ARG A 41 5.34 -2.01 3.10
N ILE A 42 4.97 -0.73 2.97
CA ILE A 42 4.95 -0.01 1.68
C ILE A 42 6.35 -0.02 1.04
N LYS A 43 7.39 0.21 1.84
CA LYS A 43 8.78 0.21 1.36
C LYS A 43 9.20 -1.19 0.89
N ALA A 44 8.80 -2.24 1.61
CA ALA A 44 9.00 -3.62 1.20
C ALA A 44 8.24 -3.96 -0.09
N ILE A 45 6.97 -3.55 -0.21
CA ILE A 45 6.15 -3.75 -1.42
C ILE A 45 6.78 -3.07 -2.63
N LYS A 46 7.22 -1.80 -2.50
CA LYS A 46 7.93 -1.08 -3.56
C LYS A 46 9.17 -1.85 -4.02
N LYS A 47 9.96 -2.33 -3.06
CA LYS A 47 11.17 -3.12 -3.34
C LYS A 47 10.85 -4.46 -4.01
N ALA A 48 9.83 -5.18 -3.52
CA ALA A 48 9.42 -6.48 -4.03
C ALA A 48 8.86 -6.40 -5.47
N HIS A 49 8.15 -5.33 -5.80
CA HIS A 49 7.59 -5.11 -7.14
C HIS A 49 8.53 -4.34 -8.07
N GLY A 50 9.73 -3.92 -7.63
CA GLY A 50 10.62 -3.06 -8.41
C GLY A 50 10.01 -1.70 -8.78
N ALA A 51 8.90 -1.33 -8.13
CA ALA A 51 8.17 -0.11 -8.45
C ALA A 51 8.86 1.08 -7.78
N LYS A 52 9.44 1.96 -8.61
CA LYS A 52 10.07 3.22 -8.12
C LYS A 52 9.04 4.17 -7.52
N THR A 53 7.79 4.13 -8.00
CA THR A 53 6.70 4.99 -7.51
C THR A 53 5.41 4.20 -7.37
N LEU A 54 4.53 4.70 -6.49
CA LEU A 54 3.17 4.16 -6.31
C LEU A 54 2.39 4.19 -7.62
N PHE A 55 2.63 5.24 -8.41
CA PHE A 55 2.08 5.42 -9.74
C PHE A 55 2.52 4.31 -10.70
N HIS A 56 3.79 3.90 -10.66
CA HIS A 56 4.30 2.79 -11.47
C HIS A 56 3.61 1.47 -11.10
N LEU A 57 3.39 1.22 -9.81
CA LEU A 57 2.68 0.02 -9.35
C LEU A 57 1.20 0.02 -9.77
N ALA A 58 0.52 1.16 -9.62
CA ALA A 58 -0.86 1.34 -10.06
C ALA A 58 -0.98 1.17 -11.58
N ALA A 59 -0.05 1.74 -12.36
CA ALA A 59 -0.01 1.61 -13.81
C ALA A 59 0.16 0.16 -14.27
N ILE A 60 1.05 -0.62 -13.62
CA ILE A 60 1.22 -2.05 -13.93
C ILE A 60 -0.07 -2.84 -13.66
N LEU A 61 -0.80 -2.51 -12.58
CA LEU A 61 -2.04 -3.20 -12.21
C LEU A 61 -3.23 -2.83 -13.10
N TYR A 62 -3.34 -1.56 -13.52
CA TYR A 62 -4.42 -1.08 -14.39
C TYR A 62 -4.18 -1.42 -15.87
N SER A 63 -2.92 -1.51 -16.31
CA SER A 63 -2.56 -1.87 -17.69
C SER A 63 -2.89 -3.33 -18.04
N LYS A 64 -3.23 -4.16 -17.04
CA LYS A 64 -3.66 -5.55 -17.23
C LYS A 64 -5.18 -5.74 -17.39
N LYS A 65 -5.93 -4.68 -17.69
CA LYS A 65 -7.38 -4.76 -17.95
C LYS A 65 -7.69 -4.98 -19.42
#